data_AF-U5Q5G6-F1
#
_entry.id   AF-U5Q5G6-F1
#
_cell.length_a   1.000
_cell.length_b   1.000
_cell.length_c   1.000
_cell.angle_alpha   90.00
_cell.angle_beta   90.00
_cell.angle_gamma   90.00
#
_symmetry.space_group_name_H-M   'P 1'
#
loop_
_entity.id
_entity.type
_entity.pdbx_description
1 polymer ?
#
loop_
_entity_poly.entity_id
_entity_poly.type
_entity_poly.pdbx_seq_one_letter_code
_entity_poly.pdbx_strand_id
1 'polypeptide(L)'
;MKEFGYSLSPSSRVDLDKIDKIKQERLFALEPGFRKCMACGSCSATCSAGNFTDVSLRRAIAYIQNGQDLAALSLLKHCMLCGKCLVICPRGINTRNLIMNVLKVYGEK
;
A
#
# COMPACT_ATOMS: atom_id res chain seq x y z
N MET A 1 -27.71 32.30 -12.18
CA MET A 1 -26.23 32.16 -12.14
C MET A 1 -25.78 31.62 -13.47
N LYS A 2 -24.86 32.30 -14.18
CA LYS A 2 -24.29 31.78 -15.43
C LYS A 2 -23.36 30.60 -15.09
N GLU A 3 -23.54 29.45 -15.74
CA GLU A 3 -22.65 28.31 -15.60
C GLU A 3 -21.29 28.63 -16.23
N PHE A 4 -20.28 28.86 -15.39
CA PHE A 4 -18.94 29.28 -15.84
C PHE A 4 -18.07 28.12 -16.34
N GLY A 5 -18.61 26.91 -16.53
CA GLY A 5 -17.88 25.74 -17.02
C GLY A 5 -16.86 25.13 -16.04
N TYR A 6 -16.74 25.67 -14.82
CA TYR A 6 -15.89 25.14 -13.76
C TYR A 6 -16.74 24.67 -12.58
N SER A 7 -16.45 23.46 -12.09
CA SER A 7 -17.03 22.90 -10.86
C SER A 7 -15.97 22.84 -9.76
N LEU A 8 -16.41 22.87 -8.50
CA LEU A 8 -15.52 22.60 -7.37
C LEU A 8 -15.05 21.14 -7.47
N SER A 9 -13.75 20.93 -7.61
CA SER A 9 -13.15 19.60 -7.53
C SER A 9 -13.45 19.00 -6.14
N PRO A 10 -13.78 17.71 -6.05
CA PRO A 10 -13.99 17.06 -4.77
C PRO A 10 -12.74 17.16 -3.90
N SER A 11 -12.94 17.27 -2.60
CA SER A 11 -11.83 17.39 -1.64
C SER A 11 -10.97 16.12 -1.65
N SER A 12 -9.66 16.26 -1.82
CA SER A 12 -8.69 15.15 -1.70
C SER A 12 -8.27 14.87 -0.24
N ARG A 13 -9.07 15.32 0.73
CA ARG A 13 -8.79 15.13 2.16
C ARG A 13 -8.85 13.64 2.50
N VAL A 14 -7.79 13.15 3.14
CA VAL A 14 -7.73 11.81 3.74
C VAL A 14 -8.15 11.94 5.20
N ASP A 15 -9.09 11.11 5.61
CA ASP A 15 -9.57 11.02 6.98
C ASP A 15 -8.76 9.98 7.76
N LEU A 16 -7.78 10.45 8.53
CA LEU A 16 -6.85 9.60 9.29
C LEU A 16 -7.49 9.03 10.56
N ASP A 17 -8.62 9.57 11.01
CA ASP A 17 -9.31 9.06 12.21
C ASP A 17 -9.93 7.67 11.96
N LYS A 18 -10.10 7.30 10.68
CA LYS A 18 -10.56 5.98 10.26
C LYS A 18 -9.50 4.87 10.35
N ILE A 19 -8.26 5.18 10.70
CA ILE A 19 -7.19 4.19 10.80
C ILE A 19 -7.45 3.23 11.97
N ASP A 20 -7.51 1.92 11.68
CA ASP A 20 -7.52 0.88 12.71
C ASP A 20 -6.11 0.70 13.30
N LYS A 21 -5.88 1.38 14.43
CA LYS A 21 -4.60 1.37 15.15
C LYS A 21 -4.21 -0.03 15.62
N ILE A 22 -5.18 -0.87 16.00
CA ILE A 22 -4.92 -2.21 16.53
C ILE A 22 -4.34 -3.10 15.43
N LYS A 23 -4.95 -3.09 14.24
CA LYS A 23 -4.42 -3.80 13.08
C LYS A 23 -3.05 -3.28 12.66
N GLN A 24 -2.87 -1.96 12.68
CA GLN A 24 -1.61 -1.34 12.31
C GLN A 24 -0.48 -1.73 13.27
N GLU A 25 -0.73 -1.70 14.58
CA GLU A 25 0.22 -2.14 15.61
C GLU A 25 0.55 -3.63 15.48
N ARG A 26 -0.45 -4.48 15.21
CA ARG A 26 -0.25 -5.91 14.93
C ARG A 26 0.65 -6.11 13.70
N LEU A 27 0.42 -5.37 12.62
CA LEU A 27 1.27 -5.43 11.43
C LEU A 27 2.71 -5.00 11.77
N PHE A 28 2.89 -3.94 12.55
CA PHE A 28 4.21 -3.48 12.95
C PHE A 28 4.96 -4.45 13.84
N ALA A 29 4.26 -5.19 14.70
CA ALA A 29 4.85 -6.23 15.53
C ALA A 29 5.33 -7.42 14.68
N LEU A 30 4.58 -7.79 13.64
CA LEU A 30 4.96 -8.84 12.70
C LEU A 30 6.10 -8.40 11.77
N GLU A 31 6.03 -7.18 11.25
CA GLU A 31 6.97 -6.65 10.26
C GLU A 31 7.41 -5.22 10.58
N PRO A 32 8.46 -5.05 11.42
CA PRO A 32 8.99 -3.73 11.72
C PRO A 32 9.58 -3.04 10.48
N GLY A 33 9.87 -3.80 9.42
CA GLY A 33 10.29 -3.29 8.11
C GLY A 33 9.28 -2.36 7.47
N PHE A 34 7.98 -2.46 7.79
CA PHE A 34 6.95 -1.58 7.24
C PHE A 34 7.23 -0.11 7.54
N ARG A 35 7.64 0.23 8.77
CA ARG A 35 7.94 1.61 9.18
C ARG A 35 9.17 2.20 8.49
N LYS A 36 10.05 1.34 7.95
CA LYS A 36 11.29 1.75 7.28
C LYS A 36 11.06 2.15 5.82
N CYS A 37 9.88 1.88 5.27
CA CYS A 37 9.56 2.22 3.89
C CYS A 37 9.59 3.74 3.71
N MET A 38 10.45 4.21 2.79
CA MET A 38 10.60 5.63 2.45
C MET A 38 9.90 6.01 1.14
N ALA A 39 8.96 5.19 0.68
CA ALA A 39 8.18 5.39 -0.54
C ALA A 39 9.00 5.63 -1.84
N CYS A 40 10.23 5.10 -1.94
CA CYS A 40 11.11 5.31 -3.10
C CYS A 40 10.61 4.72 -4.44
N GLY A 41 9.79 3.66 -4.41
CA GLY A 41 9.18 3.08 -5.61
C GLY A 41 10.00 2.03 -6.36
N SER A 42 11.21 1.67 -5.93
CA SER A 42 12.02 0.63 -6.58
C SER A 42 11.30 -0.72 -6.69
N CYS A 43 10.48 -1.08 -5.70
CA CYS A 43 9.67 -2.29 -5.72
C CYS A 43 8.58 -2.27 -6.81
N SER A 44 7.97 -1.12 -7.07
CA SER A 44 6.96 -0.97 -8.11
C SER A 44 7.60 -0.95 -9.50
N ALA A 45 8.75 -0.29 -9.66
CA ALA A 45 9.47 -0.22 -10.94
C ALA A 45 9.97 -1.60 -11.43
N THR A 46 10.35 -2.49 -10.50
CA THR A 46 10.81 -3.85 -10.84
C THR A 46 9.68 -4.87 -10.93
N CYS A 47 8.44 -4.49 -10.62
CA CYS A 47 7.34 -5.42 -10.56
C CYS A 47 6.90 -5.86 -11.96
N SER A 48 7.10 -7.13 -12.29
CA SER A 48 6.70 -7.68 -13.59
C SER A 48 5.18 -7.68 -13.79
N ALA A 49 4.42 -7.90 -12.72
CA ALA A 49 2.96 -7.83 -12.76
C ALA A 49 2.44 -6.38 -12.91
N GLY A 50 3.25 -5.37 -12.53
CA GLY A 50 2.92 -3.96 -12.68
C GLY A 50 2.79 -3.50 -14.13
N ASN A 51 3.30 -4.29 -15.09
CA ASN A 51 3.15 -4.00 -16.51
C ASN A 51 1.80 -4.44 -17.08
N PHE A 52 1.09 -5.33 -16.38
CA PHE A 52 -0.18 -5.92 -16.83
C PHE A 52 -1.36 -5.56 -15.93
N THR A 53 -1.07 -5.13 -14.69
CA THR A 53 -2.06 -4.83 -13.66
C THR A 53 -1.59 -3.65 -12.84
N ASP A 54 -2.50 -3.01 -12.11
CA ASP A 54 -2.19 -1.85 -11.26
C ASP A 54 -1.45 -2.19 -9.96
N VAL A 55 -0.83 -3.37 -9.84
CA VAL A 55 -0.11 -3.77 -8.62
C VAL A 55 0.99 -2.79 -8.27
N SER A 56 0.95 -2.28 -7.04
CA SER A 56 1.97 -1.35 -6.56
C SER A 56 2.12 -1.45 -5.06
N LEU A 57 3.23 -2.06 -4.62
CA LEU A 57 3.55 -2.19 -3.21
C LEU A 57 3.73 -0.81 -2.55
N ARG A 58 4.37 0.15 -3.23
CA ARG A 58 4.53 1.51 -2.73
C ARG A 58 3.17 2.16 -2.42
N ARG A 59 2.22 2.07 -3.35
CA ARG A 59 0.87 2.64 -3.18
C ARG A 59 0.11 1.91 -2.07
N ALA A 60 0.19 0.58 -2.02
CA ALA A 60 -0.45 -0.20 -0.96
C ALA A 60 0.03 0.20 0.44
N ILE A 61 1.34 0.41 0.63
CA ILE A 61 1.89 0.88 1.92
C ILE A 61 1.33 2.26 2.28
N ALA A 62 1.29 3.20 1.33
CA ALA A 62 0.73 4.53 1.55
C ALA A 62 -0.77 4.47 1.89
N TYR A 63 -1.54 3.61 1.22
CA TYR A 63 -2.95 3.41 1.50
C TYR A 63 -3.20 2.87 2.91
N ILE A 64 -2.40 1.91 3.37
CA ILE A 64 -2.49 1.40 4.76
C ILE A 64 -2.16 2.50 5.76
N GLN A 65 -1.12 3.30 5.49
CA GLN A 65 -0.76 4.45 6.36
C GLN A 65 -1.86 5.50 6.43
N ASN A 66 -2.70 5.59 5.39
CA ASN A 66 -3.82 6.51 5.27
C ASN A 66 -5.17 5.90 5.69
N GLY A 67 -5.21 4.65 6.20
CA GLY A 67 -6.45 3.97 6.60
C GLY A 67 -7.32 3.50 5.43
N GLN A 68 -6.77 3.44 4.22
CA GLN A 68 -7.44 3.01 3.00
C GLN A 68 -7.19 1.52 2.72
N ASP A 69 -7.49 0.67 3.70
CA ASP A 69 -7.09 -0.74 3.71
C ASP A 69 -7.65 -1.54 2.51
N LEU A 70 -8.92 -1.30 2.14
CA LEU A 70 -9.56 -1.98 1.02
C LEU A 70 -8.85 -1.69 -0.32
N ALA A 71 -8.40 -0.44 -0.51
CA ALA A 71 -7.64 -0.04 -1.69
C ALA A 71 -6.22 -0.64 -1.69
N ALA A 72 -5.61 -0.81 -0.52
CA ALA A 72 -4.34 -1.51 -0.41
C ALA A 72 -4.47 -2.99 -0.78
N LEU A 73 -5.52 -3.65 -0.26
CA LEU A 73 -5.78 -5.06 -0.55
C LEU A 73 -6.08 -5.31 -2.03
N SER A 74 -6.85 -4.44 -2.69
CA SER A 74 -7.13 -4.59 -4.12
C SER A 74 -5.85 -4.56 -4.96
N LEU A 75 -4.91 -3.65 -4.65
CA LEU A 75 -3.61 -3.61 -5.32
C LEU A 75 -2.79 -4.88 -5.06
N LEU A 76 -2.76 -5.35 -3.81
CA LEU A 76 -1.92 -6.49 -3.41
C LEU A 76 -2.43 -7.84 -3.90
N LYS A 77 -3.73 -7.98 -4.20
CA LYS A 77 -4.32 -9.23 -4.75
C LYS A 77 -3.67 -9.69 -6.05
N HIS A 78 -3.14 -8.77 -6.86
CA HIS A 78 -2.46 -9.07 -8.11
C HIS A 78 -0.97 -9.44 -7.94
N CYS A 79 -0.46 -9.48 -6.71
CA CYS A 79 0.92 -9.86 -6.45
C CYS A 79 1.16 -11.36 -6.69
N MET A 80 2.10 -11.68 -7.57
CA MET A 80 2.54 -13.06 -7.86
C MET A 80 3.56 -13.62 -6.84
N LEU A 81 3.87 -12.88 -5.77
CA LEU A 81 4.83 -13.26 -4.72
C LEU A 81 6.22 -13.71 -5.22
N CYS A 82 6.67 -13.18 -6.35
CA CYS A 82 7.94 -13.52 -7.01
C CYS A 82 9.21 -13.05 -6.27
N GLY A 83 9.09 -12.13 -5.30
CA GLY A 83 10.20 -11.71 -4.44
C GLY A 83 11.22 -10.74 -5.04
N LYS A 84 11.07 -10.29 -6.30
CA LYS A 84 12.01 -9.32 -6.92
C LYS A 84 12.14 -8.02 -6.13
N CYS A 85 11.04 -7.58 -5.52
CA CYS A 85 10.98 -6.39 -4.66
C CYS A 85 11.84 -6.49 -3.38
N LEU A 86 12.22 -7.69 -2.95
CA LEU A 86 13.13 -7.91 -1.80
C LEU A 86 14.56 -7.47 -2.16
N VAL A 87 15.04 -7.94 -3.32
CA VAL A 87 16.42 -7.76 -3.77
C VAL A 87 16.73 -6.30 -4.07
N ILE A 88 15.77 -5.56 -4.64
CA ILE A 88 15.97 -4.17 -5.03
C ILE A 88 15.73 -3.17 -3.88
N CYS A 89 15.20 -3.60 -2.74
CA CYS A 89 14.82 -2.67 -1.68
C CYS A 89 16.08 -2.05 -1.03
N PRO A 90 16.32 -0.73 -1.14
CA PRO A 90 17.51 -0.10 -0.58
C PRO A 90 17.52 -0.11 0.96
N ARG A 91 16.35 -0.34 1.58
CA ARG A 91 16.18 -0.43 3.03
C ARG A 91 16.23 -1.86 3.57
N GLY A 92 16.42 -2.86 2.70
CA GLY A 92 16.44 -4.27 3.09
C GLY A 92 15.13 -4.75 3.72
N ILE A 93 13.99 -4.21 3.31
CA ILE A 93 12.67 -4.61 3.83
C ILE A 93 12.32 -5.98 3.25
N ASN A 94 11.85 -6.90 4.11
CA ASN A 94 11.32 -8.18 3.67
C ASN A 94 9.94 -8.00 3.02
N THR A 95 9.92 -7.43 1.81
CA THR A 95 8.71 -7.02 1.09
C THR A 95 7.80 -8.20 0.76
N ARG A 96 8.34 -9.41 0.56
CA ARG A 96 7.53 -10.61 0.34
C ARG A 96 6.75 -10.98 1.60
N ASN A 97 7.42 -11.04 2.76
CA ASN A 97 6.74 -11.35 4.02
C ASN A 97 5.78 -10.23 4.44
N LEU A 98 6.16 -8.98 4.18
CA LEU A 98 5.31 -7.80 4.36
C LEU A 98 3.96 -7.97 3.67
N ILE A 99 3.95 -8.32 2.37
CA ILE A 99 2.71 -8.48 1.60
C ILE A 99 1.84 -9.58 2.20
N MET A 100 2.43 -10.73 2.55
CA MET A 100 1.70 -11.84 3.18
C MET A 100 1.07 -11.43 4.52
N ASN A 101 1.83 -10.72 5.37
CA ASN A 101 1.34 -10.27 6.66
C ASN A 101 0.26 -9.19 6.53
N VAL A 102 0.37 -8.29 5.55
CA VAL A 102 -0.70 -7.34 5.23
C VAL A 102 -1.98 -8.07 4.82
N LEU A 103 -1.88 -9.02 3.88
CA LEU A 103 -3.05 -9.80 3.43
C LEU A 103 -3.67 -10.61 4.57
N LYS A 104 -2.87 -11.10 5.51
CA LYS A 104 -3.35 -11.79 6.71
C LYS A 104 -4.08 -10.85 7.67
N VAL A 105 -3.44 -9.76 8.08
CA VAL A 105 -3.99 -8.84 9.09
C VAL A 105 -5.24 -8.09 8.59
N TYR A 106 -5.25 -7.70 7.32
CA TYR A 106 -6.33 -6.90 6.75
C TYR A 106 -7.34 -7.72 5.94
N GLY A 107 -7.02 -8.98 5.60
CA GLY A 107 -7.93 -9.91 4.91
C GLY A 107 -8.82 -10.73 5.84
N GLU A 108 -8.50 -10.79 7.14
CA GLU A 108 -9.39 -11.32 8.17
C GLU A 108 -10.64 -10.41 8.27
N LYS A 109 -11.83 -10.95 7.94
CA LYS A 109 -13.14 -10.29 8.11
C LYS A 109 -13.56 -10.27 9.56
#